data_AF-A0A951V1I7-F1
#
_entry.id   AF-A0A951V1I7-F1
#
_cell.length_a   1.000
_cell.length_b   1.000
_cell.length_c   1.000
_cell.angle_alpha   90.00
_cell.angle_beta   90.00
_cell.angle_gamma   90.00
#
_symmetry.space_group_name_H-M   'P 1'
#
loop_
_entity.id
_entity.type
_entity.pdbx_description
1 polymer ?
#
loop_
_entity_poly.entity_id
_entity_poly.type
_entity_poly.pdbx_seq_one_letter_code
_entity_poly.pdbx_strand_id
1 'polypeptide(L)'
;MRKRKKLIKKMLILNVICTMTLLSSVTIANASNSTEGELKSIIQNYNQKDVIVEDGISLHIGETKDLSQHPDWNLSNNSVVSIDKNGQLKAIGSGTVFISQKLGNKLHVIEIYVPDSSPRYYSFYKAEPKSRNYYKVFIDPGHGGDDSGAPGLGSKNEDDLNLEVAMKVKKKLEAKNIDVKMSRESDEFIKLGERANMANQYGADVFVSIHQNSADAESAHGIETYYHPNKGMYEPLAKDIQDNAINQTGARNRGVKSSNLAVLRESNMPSSLFESGFVSNLQEYNKLINPAYQDKLATGIVDGIERYLKNNIQLDGQDLPVINTGVVTTDGLNVRSGVGTSYPVIGTLSNGNKVDIVETIDGWHKIKYKGSYGYVSGKYIQIDSNTTFNDIDGHWAKNAIIDFATKGYINGYGDGTFKPDNSITRAEFVKILNKAFGYTNVGKENFSDVNPSDWYYNDICIGVNAGYINGYEDNTFKPDKQITREEASKIIATALNLKGDGNLNFKDSSEISNWAKPYVDALSDNNIINGYEDNTFRPHNNMTRAENVTILSRAKH
;
A
#
# COMPACT_ATOMS: atom_id res chain seq x y z
N MET A 1 -54.42 -56.11 -31.82
CA MET A 1 -55.17 -56.57 -30.63
C MET A 1 -54.22 -56.76 -29.44
N ARG A 2 -54.69 -57.18 -28.25
CA ARG A 2 -53.92 -57.14 -26.97
C ARG A 2 -52.77 -58.17 -26.84
N LYS A 3 -51.65 -57.69 -26.26
CA LYS A 3 -50.76 -58.30 -25.24
C LYS A 3 -50.67 -59.85 -25.09
N ARG A 4 -49.44 -60.39 -25.13
CA ARG A 4 -48.67 -61.06 -24.02
C ARG A 4 -47.39 -61.70 -24.62
N LYS A 5 -46.15 -61.52 -24.13
CA LYS A 5 -45.51 -61.60 -22.78
C LYS A 5 -45.19 -63.02 -22.26
N LYS A 6 -43.92 -63.45 -22.44
CA LYS A 6 -42.99 -64.03 -21.45
C LYS A 6 -41.57 -63.51 -21.81
N LEU A 7 -40.62 -63.06 -20.98
CA LEU A 7 -40.40 -62.85 -19.52
C LEU A 7 -39.22 -63.69 -18.97
N ILE A 8 -38.08 -63.02 -18.68
CA ILE A 8 -36.90 -63.49 -17.90
C ILE A 8 -36.41 -62.33 -16.98
N LYS A 9 -35.68 -62.64 -15.89
CA LYS A 9 -35.14 -61.77 -14.79
C LYS A 9 -33.76 -62.32 -14.36
N LYS A 10 -32.87 -61.69 -13.56
CA LYS A 10 -32.77 -60.43 -12.75
C LYS A 10 -31.23 -60.13 -12.60
N MET A 11 -30.70 -58.96 -12.19
CA MET A 11 -31.28 -57.65 -11.85
C MET A 11 -30.50 -56.49 -12.57
N LEU A 12 -29.40 -55.86 -12.12
CA LEU A 12 -28.86 -55.63 -10.75
C LEU A 12 -27.99 -54.33 -10.68
N ILE A 13 -28.62 -53.14 -10.76
CA ILE A 13 -28.10 -51.83 -10.25
C ILE A 13 -26.91 -51.26 -11.09
N LEU A 14 -26.77 -49.95 -11.37
CA LEU A 14 -27.17 -48.72 -10.67
C LEU A 14 -27.88 -47.68 -11.60
N ASN A 15 -28.77 -46.86 -11.01
CA ASN A 15 -29.44 -45.69 -11.63
C ASN A 15 -28.76 -44.41 -11.09
N VAL A 16 -28.85 -43.22 -11.69
CA VAL A 16 -30.07 -42.40 -11.93
C VAL A 16 -29.92 -41.51 -13.17
N ILE A 17 -31.06 -41.14 -13.76
CA ILE A 17 -31.22 -40.23 -14.91
C ILE A 17 -31.96 -38.97 -14.44
N CYS A 18 -31.61 -37.80 -14.97
CA CYS A 18 -32.58 -36.71 -15.20
C CYS A 18 -32.32 -36.07 -16.59
N THR A 19 -33.30 -35.34 -17.14
CA THR A 19 -33.45 -35.15 -18.59
C THR A 19 -33.26 -33.72 -19.10
N MET A 20 -32.98 -33.61 -20.40
CA MET A 20 -32.61 -32.38 -21.12
C MET A 20 -33.75 -31.36 -21.26
N THR A 21 -33.35 -30.09 -21.41
CA THR A 21 -33.84 -29.23 -22.51
C THR A 21 -32.64 -28.65 -23.27
N LEU A 22 -32.83 -28.32 -24.55
CA LEU A 22 -31.79 -27.86 -25.47
C LEU A 22 -32.21 -26.51 -26.05
N LEU A 23 -31.36 -25.48 -25.94
CA LEU A 23 -31.31 -24.34 -26.88
C LEU A 23 -30.04 -23.49 -26.64
N SER A 24 -29.55 -22.86 -27.71
CA SER A 24 -28.46 -21.85 -27.74
C SER A 24 -27.23 -22.10 -26.86
N SER A 25 -26.17 -22.63 -27.47
CA SER A 25 -24.83 -22.67 -26.89
C SER A 25 -24.24 -21.26 -26.72
N VAL A 26 -24.30 -20.72 -25.50
CA VAL A 26 -23.51 -19.56 -25.09
C VAL A 26 -22.27 -20.08 -24.36
N THR A 27 -21.08 -19.89 -24.94
CA THR A 27 -19.83 -20.05 -24.22
C THR A 27 -19.67 -18.89 -23.24
N ILE A 28 -20.12 -19.09 -21.99
CA ILE A 28 -19.82 -18.18 -20.89
C ILE A 28 -18.30 -18.19 -20.69
N ALA A 29 -17.72 -17.00 -20.56
CA ALA A 29 -16.28 -16.81 -20.52
C ALA A 29 -15.78 -16.84 -19.07
N ASN A 30 -15.43 -18.02 -18.57
CA ASN A 30 -14.86 -18.17 -17.23
C ASN A 30 -13.60 -17.30 -17.05
N ALA A 31 -13.34 -16.89 -15.80
CA ALA A 31 -11.99 -16.53 -15.37
C ALA A 31 -11.02 -17.68 -15.72
N SER A 32 -9.74 -17.38 -15.95
CA SER A 32 -8.83 -18.21 -16.77
C SER A 32 -8.85 -19.71 -16.42
N ASN A 33 -9.60 -20.49 -17.21
CA ASN A 33 -9.90 -21.92 -17.07
C ASN A 33 -8.68 -22.84 -16.87
N SER A 34 -7.47 -22.36 -17.15
CA SER A 34 -6.23 -23.08 -16.90
C SER A 34 -5.95 -23.24 -15.41
N THR A 35 -5.89 -22.15 -14.63
CA THR A 35 -5.27 -22.15 -13.30
C THR A 35 -6.16 -22.85 -12.25
N GLU A 36 -7.46 -22.56 -12.28
CA GLU A 36 -8.44 -23.24 -11.43
C GLU A 36 -8.58 -24.72 -11.83
N GLY A 37 -8.62 -24.99 -13.15
CA GLY A 37 -8.68 -26.35 -13.69
C GLY A 37 -7.44 -27.19 -13.37
N GLU A 38 -6.26 -26.58 -13.34
CA GLU A 38 -4.98 -27.20 -12.98
C GLU A 38 -4.96 -27.55 -11.49
N LEU A 39 -5.33 -26.62 -10.61
CA LEU A 39 -5.50 -26.88 -9.17
C LEU A 39 -6.50 -28.03 -8.93
N LYS A 40 -7.66 -27.97 -9.58
CA LYS A 40 -8.67 -29.05 -9.56
C LYS A 40 -8.10 -30.38 -10.03
N SER A 41 -7.30 -30.39 -11.10
CA SER A 41 -6.71 -31.62 -11.64
C SER A 41 -5.71 -32.31 -10.71
N ILE A 42 -5.04 -31.54 -9.83
CA ILE A 42 -4.12 -32.04 -8.80
C ILE A 42 -4.91 -32.68 -7.64
N ILE A 43 -5.97 -32.01 -7.19
CA ILE A 43 -6.67 -32.35 -5.94
C ILE A 43 -7.86 -33.31 -6.12
N GLN A 44 -8.40 -33.46 -7.32
CA GLN A 44 -9.54 -34.37 -7.65
C GLN A 44 -9.38 -35.83 -7.18
N ASN A 45 -8.14 -36.29 -6.98
CA ASN A 45 -7.82 -37.66 -6.55
C ASN A 45 -7.71 -37.82 -5.01
N TYR A 46 -8.01 -36.75 -4.25
CA TYR A 46 -7.87 -36.66 -2.81
C TYR A 46 -9.18 -36.15 -2.17
N ASN A 47 -9.44 -36.46 -0.90
CA ASN A 47 -10.51 -35.77 -0.18
C ASN A 47 -10.06 -34.33 0.11
N GLN A 48 -10.95 -33.36 -0.06
CA GLN A 48 -10.65 -31.92 0.10
C GLN A 48 -10.04 -31.59 1.48
N LYS A 49 -10.58 -32.18 2.55
CA LYS A 49 -10.06 -32.12 3.94
C LYS A 49 -8.60 -32.58 4.14
N ASP A 50 -8.10 -33.41 3.23
CA ASP A 50 -6.75 -34.00 3.26
C ASP A 50 -5.77 -33.15 2.44
N VAL A 51 -6.20 -31.99 1.89
CA VAL A 51 -5.41 -31.04 1.11
C VAL A 51 -5.12 -29.75 1.90
N ILE A 52 -3.87 -29.29 1.88
CA ILE A 52 -3.42 -28.00 2.43
C ILE A 52 -2.90 -27.13 1.29
N VAL A 53 -3.49 -25.93 1.11
CA VAL A 53 -2.95 -24.90 0.21
C VAL A 53 -1.98 -24.00 0.97
N GLU A 54 -0.69 -24.29 0.80
CA GLU A 54 0.44 -23.65 1.47
C GLU A 54 0.75 -22.25 0.91
N ASP A 55 1.66 -21.52 1.57
CA ASP A 55 2.02 -20.15 1.23
C ASP A 55 2.69 -20.02 -0.15
N GLY A 56 1.99 -19.31 -1.04
CA GLY A 56 2.40 -19.11 -2.42
C GLY A 56 3.69 -18.31 -2.55
N ILE A 57 4.48 -18.65 -3.57
CA ILE A 57 5.82 -18.10 -3.79
C ILE A 57 5.82 -17.29 -5.09
N SER A 58 6.13 -15.99 -5.01
CA SER A 58 6.42 -15.16 -6.18
C SER A 58 7.92 -15.14 -6.45
N LEU A 59 8.34 -15.33 -7.70
CA LEU A 59 9.75 -15.30 -8.14
C LEU A 59 9.88 -14.62 -9.51
N HIS A 60 10.88 -13.79 -9.74
CA HIS A 60 11.23 -13.34 -11.09
C HIS A 60 11.97 -14.44 -11.88
N ILE A 61 11.88 -14.44 -13.21
CA ILE A 61 12.58 -15.42 -14.06
C ILE A 61 14.08 -15.43 -13.74
N GLY A 62 14.62 -16.60 -13.40
CA GLY A 62 16.00 -16.80 -12.98
C GLY A 62 16.21 -16.91 -11.46
N GLU A 63 15.28 -16.42 -10.64
CA GLU A 63 15.36 -16.51 -9.18
C GLU A 63 15.12 -17.93 -8.65
N THR A 64 15.63 -18.20 -7.44
CA THR A 64 15.59 -19.51 -6.78
C THR A 64 15.00 -19.44 -5.38
N LYS A 65 14.17 -20.43 -5.03
CA LYS A 65 13.66 -20.67 -3.68
C LYS A 65 14.20 -22.00 -3.15
N ASP A 66 14.73 -21.99 -1.94
CA ASP A 66 15.08 -23.21 -1.22
C ASP A 66 13.83 -23.82 -0.57
N LEU A 67 13.52 -25.07 -0.92
CA LEU A 67 12.48 -25.92 -0.32
C LEU A 67 13.08 -27.24 0.23
N SER A 68 14.41 -27.32 0.40
CA SER A 68 15.17 -28.55 0.71
C SER A 68 14.75 -29.32 1.97
N GLN A 69 13.96 -28.70 2.86
CA GLN A 69 13.35 -29.41 4.00
C GLN A 69 12.41 -30.55 3.53
N HIS A 70 11.76 -30.38 2.38
CA HIS A 70 10.95 -31.40 1.72
C HIS A 70 11.23 -31.37 0.20
N PRO A 71 12.09 -32.24 -0.35
CA PRO A 71 12.58 -32.09 -1.74
C PRO A 71 11.62 -32.64 -2.81
N ASP A 72 10.81 -33.65 -2.50
CA ASP A 72 10.03 -34.45 -3.47
C ASP A 72 8.73 -33.77 -3.97
N TRP A 73 8.81 -32.52 -4.45
CA TRP A 73 7.66 -31.81 -5.03
C TRP A 73 7.35 -32.24 -6.46
N ASN A 74 6.08 -32.49 -6.73
CA ASN A 74 5.54 -32.77 -8.06
C ASN A 74 5.10 -31.46 -8.73
N LEU A 75 5.63 -31.18 -9.92
CA LEU A 75 5.27 -30.01 -10.74
C LEU A 75 4.04 -30.31 -11.60
N SER A 76 3.05 -29.41 -11.61
CA SER A 76 1.92 -29.50 -12.54
C SER A 76 2.29 -29.04 -13.96
N ASN A 77 3.21 -28.06 -14.07
CA ASN A 77 3.73 -27.55 -15.34
C ASN A 77 5.26 -27.31 -15.24
N ASN A 78 6.03 -27.92 -16.14
CA ASN A 78 7.49 -27.83 -16.16
C ASN A 78 8.05 -26.63 -16.94
N SER A 79 7.20 -25.78 -17.51
CA SER A 79 7.61 -24.63 -18.34
C SER A 79 7.76 -23.32 -17.56
N VAL A 80 7.19 -23.24 -16.36
CA VAL A 80 7.24 -22.03 -15.50
C VAL A 80 8.41 -22.13 -14.51
N VAL A 81 8.50 -23.23 -13.78
CA VAL A 81 9.58 -23.47 -12.81
C VAL A 81 10.15 -24.88 -12.93
N SER A 82 11.40 -25.04 -12.53
CA SER A 82 12.07 -26.34 -12.34
C SER A 82 12.45 -26.49 -10.87
N ILE A 83 12.24 -27.67 -10.28
CA ILE A 83 12.83 -28.03 -8.99
C ILE A 83 13.92 -29.08 -9.18
N ASP A 84 15.04 -28.92 -8.47
CA ASP A 84 16.13 -29.90 -8.48
C ASP A 84 15.93 -31.00 -7.42
N LYS A 85 16.73 -32.06 -7.50
CA LYS A 85 16.70 -33.22 -6.58
C LYS A 85 17.02 -32.89 -5.12
N ASN A 86 17.46 -31.67 -4.82
CA ASN A 86 17.79 -31.19 -3.49
C ASN A 86 16.68 -30.28 -2.93
N GLY A 87 15.58 -30.08 -3.68
CA GLY A 87 14.50 -29.16 -3.31
C GLY A 87 14.77 -27.69 -3.67
N GLN A 88 15.78 -27.39 -4.50
CA GLN A 88 16.01 -26.03 -4.96
C GLN A 88 15.11 -25.74 -6.18
N LEU A 89 14.09 -24.92 -5.97
CA LEU A 89 13.17 -24.46 -7.01
C LEU A 89 13.75 -23.24 -7.72
N LYS A 90 13.57 -23.15 -9.04
CA LYS A 90 14.03 -22.05 -9.89
C LYS A 90 12.96 -21.65 -10.89
N ALA A 91 12.70 -20.35 -11.00
CA ALA A 91 11.88 -19.78 -12.06
C ALA A 91 12.63 -19.81 -13.41
N ILE A 92 12.00 -20.35 -14.45
CA ILE A 92 12.61 -20.53 -15.79
C ILE A 92 11.74 -20.03 -16.95
N GLY A 93 10.45 -19.80 -16.71
CA GLY A 93 9.48 -19.20 -17.62
C GLY A 93 8.33 -18.57 -16.84
N SER A 94 7.42 -17.88 -17.52
CA SER A 94 6.38 -17.07 -16.89
C SER A 94 5.02 -17.78 -16.79
N GLY A 95 4.20 -17.31 -15.84
CA GLY A 95 2.86 -17.81 -15.56
C GLY A 95 2.66 -18.22 -14.09
N THR A 96 1.52 -18.84 -13.81
CA THR A 96 1.27 -19.56 -12.55
C THR A 96 1.48 -21.06 -12.77
N VAL A 97 1.97 -21.74 -11.75
CA VAL A 97 2.09 -23.20 -11.68
C VAL A 97 1.83 -23.66 -10.24
N PHE A 98 1.45 -24.91 -10.03
CA PHE A 98 1.38 -25.50 -8.70
C PHE A 98 2.48 -26.56 -8.51
N ILE A 99 3.06 -26.60 -7.32
CA ILE A 99 3.84 -27.75 -6.84
C ILE A 99 3.06 -28.46 -5.75
N SER A 100 3.13 -29.79 -5.72
CA SER A 100 2.41 -30.59 -4.73
C SER A 100 3.23 -31.76 -4.18
N GLN A 101 3.12 -32.01 -2.88
CA GLN A 101 3.84 -33.07 -2.19
C GLN A 101 2.98 -33.70 -1.10
N LYS A 102 3.09 -35.02 -0.91
CA LYS A 102 2.38 -35.72 0.16
C LYS A 102 3.25 -35.77 1.43
N LEU A 103 2.83 -35.09 2.49
CA LEU A 103 3.48 -35.11 3.80
C LEU A 103 2.60 -35.90 4.77
N GLY A 104 3.06 -37.10 5.15
CA GLY A 104 2.26 -38.06 5.92
C GLY A 104 0.98 -38.44 5.17
N ASN A 105 -0.18 -38.08 5.72
CA ASN A 105 -1.48 -38.36 5.11
C ASN A 105 -2.00 -37.23 4.21
N LYS A 106 -1.44 -36.01 4.27
CA LYS A 106 -1.97 -34.84 3.59
C LYS A 106 -1.22 -34.50 2.30
N LEU A 107 -1.93 -33.94 1.33
CA LEU A 107 -1.36 -33.33 0.14
C LEU A 107 -1.16 -31.83 0.41
N HIS A 108 0.09 -31.37 0.40
CA HIS A 108 0.43 -29.96 0.46
C HIS A 108 0.58 -29.44 -0.97
N VAL A 109 0.03 -28.27 -1.26
CA VAL A 109 0.04 -27.64 -2.59
C VAL A 109 0.48 -26.19 -2.43
N ILE A 110 1.60 -25.80 -3.06
CA ILE A 110 2.05 -24.42 -3.12
C ILE A 110 1.79 -23.88 -4.53
N GLU A 111 1.22 -22.68 -4.61
CA GLU A 111 1.16 -21.92 -5.86
C GLU A 111 2.46 -21.15 -6.09
N ILE A 112 3.08 -21.29 -7.26
CA ILE A 112 4.24 -20.50 -7.67
C ILE A 112 3.80 -19.56 -8.80
N TYR A 113 4.03 -18.26 -8.61
CA TYR A 113 3.80 -17.25 -9.64
C TYR A 113 5.14 -16.69 -10.13
N VAL A 114 5.31 -16.66 -11.45
CA VAL A 114 6.44 -16.01 -12.11
C VAL A 114 5.88 -14.96 -13.07
N PRO A 115 6.01 -13.66 -12.78
CA PRO A 115 5.54 -12.61 -13.68
C PRO A 115 6.33 -12.64 -14.99
N ASP A 116 5.67 -12.27 -16.09
CA ASP A 116 6.26 -12.25 -17.43
C ASP A 116 7.28 -11.11 -17.53
N SER A 117 8.54 -11.42 -17.19
CA SER A 117 9.50 -10.40 -16.78
C SER A 117 9.93 -9.52 -17.94
N SER A 118 9.71 -8.21 -17.79
CA SER A 118 9.97 -7.15 -18.79
C SER A 118 9.05 -7.18 -20.02
N PRO A 119 7.79 -6.74 -19.90
CA PRO A 119 7.04 -6.24 -21.04
C PRO A 119 7.84 -5.14 -21.75
N ARG A 120 7.85 -5.14 -23.09
CA ARG A 120 8.60 -4.14 -23.89
C ARG A 120 7.91 -2.77 -23.82
N TYR A 121 8.23 -1.97 -22.81
CA TYR A 121 7.71 -0.61 -22.68
C TYR A 121 8.35 0.37 -23.66
N TYR A 122 7.89 0.32 -24.91
CA TYR A 122 7.49 1.57 -25.57
C TYR A 122 6.06 1.87 -25.12
N SER A 123 5.91 2.57 -24.00
CA SER A 123 4.64 3.18 -23.62
C SER A 123 4.80 4.69 -23.55
N PHE A 124 4.39 5.38 -24.61
CA PHE A 124 4.23 6.83 -24.63
C PHE A 124 2.94 7.24 -23.90
N TYR A 125 2.63 6.64 -22.75
CA TYR A 125 1.54 7.09 -21.87
C TYR A 125 1.94 8.37 -21.12
N LYS A 126 2.20 9.41 -21.90
CA LYS A 126 1.81 10.76 -21.52
C LYS A 126 0.29 10.73 -21.40
N ALA A 127 -0.21 10.48 -20.19
CA ALA A 127 -1.58 10.80 -19.86
C ALA A 127 -1.70 12.33 -20.00
N GLU A 128 -2.21 12.79 -21.15
CA GLU A 128 -2.53 14.20 -21.36
C GLU A 128 -3.37 14.69 -20.17
N PRO A 129 -3.06 15.87 -19.58
CA PRO A 129 -3.81 16.40 -18.45
C PRO A 129 -5.32 16.33 -18.70
N LYS A 130 -6.05 15.76 -17.76
CA LYS A 130 -7.50 15.62 -17.90
C LYS A 130 -8.10 17.01 -17.79
N SER A 131 -8.90 17.41 -18.79
CA SER A 131 -9.59 18.71 -18.85
C SER A 131 -10.75 18.85 -17.84
N ARG A 132 -10.52 18.39 -16.60
CA ARG A 132 -11.43 18.31 -15.46
C ARG A 132 -10.62 18.22 -14.17
N ASN A 133 -11.17 18.76 -13.09
CA ASN A 133 -10.58 18.83 -11.75
C ASN A 133 -11.06 17.70 -10.80
N TYR A 134 -11.59 16.61 -11.35
CA TYR A 134 -12.07 15.44 -10.60
C TYR A 134 -11.64 14.15 -11.32
N TYR A 135 -11.44 13.06 -10.56
CA TYR A 135 -11.14 11.73 -11.12
C TYR A 135 -12.42 10.96 -11.50
N LYS A 136 -12.29 10.02 -12.44
CA LYS A 136 -13.35 9.08 -12.82
C LYS A 136 -12.94 7.63 -12.53
N VAL A 137 -13.74 6.91 -11.77
CA VAL A 137 -13.52 5.49 -11.45
C VAL A 137 -14.68 4.64 -11.96
N PHE A 138 -14.37 3.51 -12.59
CA PHE A 138 -15.38 2.49 -12.90
C PHE A 138 -15.18 1.28 -11.99
N ILE A 139 -16.22 0.92 -11.23
CA ILE A 139 -16.24 -0.25 -10.35
C ILE A 139 -17.12 -1.34 -10.97
N ASP A 140 -16.64 -2.58 -11.00
CA ASP A 140 -17.36 -3.68 -11.62
C ASP A 140 -17.61 -4.81 -10.60
N PRO A 141 -18.81 -4.92 -10.00
CA PRO A 141 -19.14 -6.05 -9.15
C PRO A 141 -19.32 -7.29 -10.03
N GLY A 142 -18.40 -8.25 -9.94
CA GLY A 142 -18.43 -9.49 -10.72
C GLY A 142 -19.77 -10.22 -10.62
N HIS A 143 -20.10 -11.00 -11.66
CA HIS A 143 -21.31 -11.84 -11.72
C HIS A 143 -22.62 -11.03 -11.56
N GLY A 144 -23.72 -11.65 -11.14
CA GLY A 144 -25.07 -11.09 -10.95
C GLY A 144 -26.14 -11.72 -11.85
N GLY A 145 -27.36 -11.86 -11.34
CA GLY A 145 -28.55 -12.32 -12.06
C GLY A 145 -28.53 -13.82 -12.39
N ASP A 146 -28.54 -14.16 -13.69
CA ASP A 146 -28.48 -15.55 -14.17
C ASP A 146 -27.12 -16.23 -13.93
N ASP A 147 -26.12 -15.49 -13.42
CA ASP A 147 -24.78 -15.94 -13.10
C ASP A 147 -24.43 -15.53 -11.67
N SER A 148 -24.47 -16.47 -10.72
CA SER A 148 -24.20 -16.19 -9.30
C SER A 148 -22.72 -16.07 -8.92
N GLY A 149 -21.81 -16.34 -9.86
CA GLY A 149 -20.43 -16.67 -9.54
C GLY A 149 -20.33 -17.92 -8.66
N ALA A 150 -19.25 -18.02 -7.88
CA ALA A 150 -19.03 -19.14 -6.98
C ALA A 150 -20.12 -19.24 -5.88
N PRO A 151 -20.70 -20.43 -5.63
CA PRO A 151 -21.67 -20.61 -4.56
C PRO A 151 -20.99 -20.52 -3.18
N GLY A 152 -21.58 -19.74 -2.27
CA GLY A 152 -21.07 -19.58 -0.91
C GLY A 152 -21.49 -20.71 0.03
N LEU A 153 -20.80 -20.81 1.18
CA LEU A 153 -21.09 -21.80 2.23
C LEU A 153 -22.30 -21.44 3.11
N GLY A 154 -23.23 -20.60 2.62
CA GLY A 154 -24.36 -20.10 3.39
C GLY A 154 -25.40 -19.37 2.55
N SER A 155 -25.95 -18.28 3.08
CA SER A 155 -27.08 -17.55 2.47
C SER A 155 -26.69 -16.47 1.46
N LYS A 156 -25.43 -16.46 0.97
CA LYS A 156 -24.92 -15.49 -0.01
C LYS A 156 -23.96 -16.18 -0.96
N ASN A 157 -24.01 -15.80 -2.24
CA ASN A 157 -23.05 -16.24 -3.24
C ASN A 157 -21.97 -15.17 -3.47
N GLU A 158 -21.08 -15.41 -4.44
CA GLU A 158 -20.07 -14.44 -4.85
C GLU A 158 -20.68 -13.11 -5.33
N ASP A 159 -21.73 -13.15 -6.13
CA ASP A 159 -22.38 -11.96 -6.71
C ASP A 159 -23.01 -11.01 -5.67
N ASP A 160 -23.63 -11.56 -4.63
CA ASP A 160 -24.09 -10.82 -3.43
C ASP A 160 -22.93 -10.03 -2.81
N LEU A 161 -21.83 -10.74 -2.52
CA LEU A 161 -20.67 -10.23 -1.79
C LEU A 161 -19.91 -9.18 -2.62
N ASN A 162 -19.78 -9.42 -3.93
CA ASN A 162 -19.21 -8.47 -4.88
C ASN A 162 -20.01 -7.16 -4.88
N LEU A 163 -21.34 -7.23 -4.93
CA LEU A 163 -22.19 -6.04 -4.91
C LEU A 163 -22.08 -5.29 -3.57
N GLU A 164 -22.11 -5.98 -2.43
CA GLU A 164 -21.99 -5.34 -1.11
C GLU A 164 -20.65 -4.64 -0.90
N VAL A 165 -19.53 -5.25 -1.31
CA VAL A 165 -18.20 -4.62 -1.25
C VAL A 165 -18.10 -3.47 -2.25
N ALA A 166 -18.58 -3.64 -3.47
CA ALA A 166 -18.52 -2.61 -4.51
C ALA A 166 -19.36 -1.37 -4.17
N MET A 167 -20.54 -1.52 -3.57
CA MET A 167 -21.38 -0.40 -3.11
C MET A 167 -20.71 0.38 -1.95
N LYS A 168 -19.94 -0.29 -1.09
CA LYS A 168 -19.09 0.38 -0.08
C LYS A 168 -17.94 1.15 -0.73
N VAL A 169 -17.29 0.58 -1.76
CA VAL A 169 -16.23 1.24 -2.54
C VAL A 169 -16.77 2.48 -3.23
N LYS A 170 -17.89 2.40 -3.97
CA LYS A 170 -18.57 3.54 -4.61
C LYS A 170 -18.80 4.67 -3.60
N LYS A 171 -19.50 4.38 -2.49
CA LYS A 171 -19.81 5.38 -1.46
C LYS A 171 -18.55 6.06 -0.87
N LYS A 172 -17.47 5.30 -0.65
CA LYS A 172 -16.20 5.82 -0.11
C LYS A 172 -15.42 6.65 -1.14
N LEU A 173 -15.54 6.36 -2.44
CA LEU A 173 -14.96 7.16 -3.53
C LEU A 173 -15.76 8.46 -3.77
N GLU A 174 -17.09 8.39 -3.83
CA GLU A 174 -17.97 9.55 -3.97
C GLU A 174 -17.75 10.56 -2.84
N ALA A 175 -17.58 10.09 -1.61
CA ALA A 175 -17.23 10.91 -0.45
C ALA A 175 -15.85 11.61 -0.55
N LYS A 176 -14.98 11.18 -1.48
CA LYS A 176 -13.69 11.80 -1.80
C LYS A 176 -13.76 12.71 -3.06
N ASN A 177 -14.96 13.07 -3.51
CA ASN A 177 -15.22 13.85 -4.73
C ASN A 177 -14.63 13.19 -6.01
N ILE A 178 -14.75 11.87 -6.08
CA ILE A 178 -14.45 11.07 -7.27
C ILE A 178 -15.79 10.74 -7.95
N ASP A 179 -15.87 10.97 -9.26
CA ASP A 179 -17.02 10.56 -10.07
C ASP A 179 -16.93 9.03 -10.29
N VAL A 180 -18.02 8.31 -10.02
CA VAL A 180 -18.04 6.84 -10.02
C VAL A 180 -19.18 6.33 -10.88
N LYS A 181 -18.88 5.32 -11.71
CA LYS A 181 -19.89 4.45 -12.31
C LYS A 181 -19.67 3.00 -11.96
N MET A 182 -20.77 2.24 -11.99
CA MET A 182 -20.75 0.79 -11.82
C MET A 182 -21.25 0.09 -13.10
N SER A 183 -20.87 -1.17 -13.29
CA SER A 183 -21.46 -2.03 -14.33
C SER A 183 -22.88 -2.45 -13.97
N ARG A 184 -23.12 -2.72 -12.68
CA ARG A 184 -24.43 -2.98 -12.08
C ARG A 184 -24.53 -2.33 -10.71
N GLU A 185 -25.73 -1.90 -10.32
CA GLU A 185 -26.02 -1.43 -8.95
C GLU A 185 -27.08 -2.29 -8.26
N SER A 186 -27.50 -3.37 -8.91
CA SER A 186 -28.45 -4.35 -8.41
C SER A 186 -28.00 -5.78 -8.74
N ASP A 187 -28.84 -6.75 -8.44
CA ASP A 187 -28.69 -8.13 -8.91
C ASP A 187 -29.16 -8.22 -10.37
N GLU A 188 -28.21 -8.14 -11.31
CA GLU A 188 -28.47 -8.11 -12.75
C GLU A 188 -27.26 -8.65 -13.54
N PHE A 189 -27.51 -9.38 -14.63
CA PHE A 189 -26.46 -10.01 -15.43
C PHE A 189 -25.90 -9.09 -16.52
N ILE A 190 -24.64 -8.67 -16.38
CA ILE A 190 -23.90 -7.91 -17.39
C ILE A 190 -22.78 -8.77 -17.99
N LYS A 191 -22.64 -8.78 -19.32
CA LYS A 191 -21.62 -9.58 -20.04
C LYS A 191 -20.22 -9.00 -19.88
N LEU A 192 -19.18 -9.83 -19.87
CA LEU A 192 -17.80 -9.37 -19.57
C LEU A 192 -17.29 -8.25 -20.49
N GLY A 193 -17.45 -8.38 -21.81
CA GLY A 193 -17.06 -7.31 -22.75
C GLY A 193 -17.95 -6.06 -22.64
N GLU A 194 -19.17 -6.19 -22.12
CA GLU A 194 -20.09 -5.07 -21.90
C GLU A 194 -19.64 -4.23 -20.69
N ARG A 195 -19.22 -4.87 -19.59
CA ARG A 195 -18.60 -4.22 -18.42
C ARG A 195 -17.40 -3.35 -18.83
N ALA A 196 -16.51 -3.88 -19.65
CA ALA A 196 -15.37 -3.15 -20.20
C ALA A 196 -15.80 -2.00 -21.14
N ASN A 197 -16.80 -2.23 -22.01
CA ASN A 197 -17.32 -1.21 -22.91
C ASN A 197 -18.00 -0.04 -22.17
N MET A 198 -18.70 -0.29 -21.06
CA MET A 198 -19.27 0.76 -20.21
C MET A 198 -18.17 1.66 -19.62
N ALA A 199 -17.08 1.07 -19.11
CA ALA A 199 -15.92 1.81 -18.62
C ALA A 199 -15.22 2.63 -19.73
N ASN A 200 -15.08 2.03 -20.92
CA ASN A 200 -14.51 2.68 -22.10
C ASN A 200 -15.34 3.90 -22.55
N GLN A 201 -16.66 3.75 -22.66
CA GLN A 201 -17.57 4.83 -23.05
C GLN A 201 -17.66 5.96 -22.00
N TYR A 202 -17.53 5.61 -20.72
CA TYR A 202 -17.54 6.58 -19.63
C TYR A 202 -16.28 7.45 -19.55
N GLY A 203 -15.16 6.97 -20.12
CA GLY A 203 -13.86 7.65 -20.07
C GLY A 203 -13.25 7.64 -18.67
N ALA A 204 -13.31 6.48 -18.00
CA ALA A 204 -12.72 6.28 -16.68
C ALA A 204 -11.20 6.47 -16.69
N ASP A 205 -10.64 6.91 -15.57
CA ASP A 205 -9.18 6.95 -15.35
C ASP A 205 -8.65 5.60 -14.87
N VAL A 206 -9.47 4.86 -14.10
CA VAL A 206 -9.19 3.47 -13.68
C VAL A 206 -10.46 2.61 -13.72
N PHE A 207 -10.26 1.31 -13.93
CA PHE A 207 -11.27 0.26 -13.84
C PHE A 207 -10.87 -0.74 -12.74
N VAL A 208 -11.78 -1.06 -11.82
CA VAL A 208 -11.56 -2.07 -10.78
C VAL A 208 -12.76 -3.02 -10.71
N SER A 209 -12.55 -4.27 -11.10
CA SER A 209 -13.51 -5.35 -10.90
C SER A 209 -13.31 -6.00 -9.53
N ILE A 210 -14.39 -6.41 -8.87
CA ILE A 210 -14.41 -6.94 -7.50
C ILE A 210 -15.07 -8.32 -7.54
N HIS A 211 -14.34 -9.33 -7.06
CA HIS A 211 -14.66 -10.75 -7.12
C HIS A 211 -14.41 -11.46 -5.78
N GLN A 212 -14.94 -12.68 -5.64
CA GLN A 212 -14.63 -13.60 -4.56
C GLN A 212 -14.05 -14.90 -5.14
N ASN A 213 -12.92 -15.35 -4.61
CA ASN A 213 -12.23 -16.53 -5.12
C ASN A 213 -12.90 -17.82 -4.63
N SER A 214 -12.62 -18.94 -5.29
CA SER A 214 -13.13 -20.25 -4.92
C SER A 214 -12.19 -21.37 -5.33
N ALA A 215 -12.11 -22.41 -4.51
CA ALA A 215 -11.34 -23.61 -4.80
C ALA A 215 -11.93 -24.83 -4.09
N ASP A 216 -11.82 -26.01 -4.71
CA ASP A 216 -12.28 -27.27 -4.12
C ASP A 216 -11.51 -27.61 -2.83
N ALA A 217 -10.30 -27.09 -2.64
CA ALA A 217 -9.56 -27.21 -1.40
C ALA A 217 -10.06 -26.17 -0.37
N GLU A 218 -10.86 -26.63 0.60
CA GLU A 218 -11.41 -25.83 1.71
C GLU A 218 -10.36 -25.03 2.50
N SER A 219 -9.08 -25.38 2.37
CA SER A 219 -7.93 -24.72 3.02
C SER A 219 -7.42 -23.47 2.28
N ALA A 220 -7.88 -23.18 1.05
CA ALA A 220 -7.52 -21.97 0.32
C ALA A 220 -8.08 -20.71 1.04
N HIS A 221 -7.27 -19.65 1.15
CA HIS A 221 -7.62 -18.40 1.85
C HIS A 221 -6.62 -17.28 1.53
N GLY A 222 -7.03 -16.02 1.67
CA GLY A 222 -6.23 -14.82 1.37
C GLY A 222 -6.70 -14.02 0.15
N ILE A 223 -6.09 -12.84 -0.04
CA ILE A 223 -6.44 -11.84 -1.06
C ILE A 223 -5.39 -11.82 -2.18
N GLU A 224 -5.83 -11.71 -3.43
CA GLU A 224 -4.99 -11.52 -4.62
C GLU A 224 -5.57 -10.48 -5.59
N THR A 225 -4.72 -9.86 -6.40
CA THR A 225 -5.15 -8.82 -7.36
C THR A 225 -4.50 -9.05 -8.73
N TYR A 226 -5.31 -8.96 -9.81
CA TYR A 226 -4.92 -9.26 -11.19
C TYR A 226 -4.84 -8.01 -12.08
N TYR A 227 -3.79 -7.96 -12.92
CA TYR A 227 -3.70 -7.10 -14.11
C TYR A 227 -3.64 -7.94 -15.41
N HIS A 228 -3.71 -7.30 -16.59
CA HIS A 228 -3.56 -8.01 -17.88
C HIS A 228 -2.09 -8.11 -18.29
N PRO A 229 -1.55 -9.29 -18.66
CA PRO A 229 -0.12 -9.47 -18.93
C PRO A 229 0.42 -8.56 -20.05
N ASN A 230 -0.36 -8.33 -21.12
CA ASN A 230 0.04 -7.42 -22.20
C ASN A 230 -0.08 -5.93 -21.83
N LYS A 231 -0.49 -5.62 -20.59
CA LYS A 231 -0.70 -4.26 -20.06
C LYS A 231 -0.03 -4.09 -18.69
N GLY A 232 1.16 -4.67 -18.46
CA GLY A 232 1.87 -4.57 -17.19
C GLY A 232 2.13 -3.15 -16.67
N MET A 233 2.00 -2.10 -17.49
CA MET A 233 1.98 -0.71 -17.01
C MET A 233 0.79 -0.38 -16.10
N TYR A 234 -0.18 -1.30 -15.97
CA TYR A 234 -1.31 -1.24 -15.04
C TYR A 234 -1.07 -2.05 -13.75
N GLU A 235 0.03 -2.81 -13.67
CA GLU A 235 0.49 -3.49 -12.44
C GLU A 235 0.55 -2.56 -11.21
N PRO A 236 0.95 -1.27 -11.30
CA PRO A 236 0.97 -0.40 -10.12
C PRO A 236 -0.42 -0.14 -9.52
N LEU A 237 -1.50 -0.13 -10.32
CA LEU A 237 -2.87 -0.03 -9.80
C LEU A 237 -3.24 -1.29 -9.00
N ALA A 238 -2.95 -2.46 -9.58
CA ALA A 238 -3.18 -3.73 -8.90
C ALA A 238 -2.34 -3.85 -7.62
N LYS A 239 -1.10 -3.33 -7.61
CA LYS A 239 -0.23 -3.30 -6.43
C LYS A 239 -0.70 -2.33 -5.35
N ASP A 240 -1.05 -1.09 -5.72
CA ASP A 240 -1.56 -0.12 -4.74
C ASP A 240 -2.87 -0.63 -4.10
N ILE A 241 -3.73 -1.33 -4.84
CA ILE A 241 -4.92 -2.01 -4.29
C ILE A 241 -4.54 -3.17 -3.37
N GLN A 242 -3.68 -4.09 -3.82
CA GLN A 242 -3.24 -5.26 -3.04
C GLN A 242 -2.60 -4.85 -1.71
N ASP A 243 -1.62 -3.93 -1.74
CA ASP A 243 -0.89 -3.49 -0.55
C ASP A 243 -1.86 -2.90 0.51
N ASN A 244 -2.77 -2.00 0.09
CA ASN A 244 -3.70 -1.34 1.02
C ASN A 244 -4.82 -2.28 1.50
N ALA A 245 -5.31 -3.20 0.67
CA ALA A 245 -6.27 -4.22 1.09
C ALA A 245 -5.68 -5.14 2.18
N ILE A 246 -4.42 -5.56 2.03
CA ILE A 246 -3.72 -6.37 3.04
C ILE A 246 -3.52 -5.58 4.34
N ASN A 247 -3.05 -4.32 4.26
CA ASN A 247 -2.87 -3.45 5.42
C ASN A 247 -4.18 -3.22 6.21
N GLN A 248 -5.29 -2.97 5.52
CA GLN A 248 -6.59 -2.72 6.16
C GLN A 248 -7.24 -3.99 6.75
N THR A 249 -7.02 -5.16 6.14
CA THR A 249 -7.69 -6.42 6.55
C THR A 249 -6.86 -7.28 7.50
N GLY A 250 -5.53 -7.25 7.42
CA GLY A 250 -4.66 -8.27 8.02
C GLY A 250 -4.79 -9.65 7.35
N ALA A 251 -5.34 -9.72 6.12
CA ALA A 251 -5.49 -10.96 5.39
C ALA A 251 -4.15 -11.52 4.87
N ARG A 252 -4.16 -12.80 4.52
CA ARG A 252 -3.03 -13.47 3.86
C ARG A 252 -2.80 -12.88 2.47
N ASN A 253 -1.59 -12.42 2.22
CA ASN A 253 -1.20 -11.80 0.95
C ASN A 253 -0.82 -12.87 -0.08
N ARG A 254 -1.67 -13.09 -1.09
CA ARG A 254 -1.42 -14.00 -2.21
C ARG A 254 -0.81 -13.30 -3.43
N GLY A 255 -0.49 -12.00 -3.30
CA GLY A 255 0.30 -11.23 -4.26
C GLY A 255 -0.50 -10.58 -5.39
N VAL A 256 0.22 -9.82 -6.20
CA VAL A 256 -0.25 -9.30 -7.49
C VAL A 256 0.09 -10.30 -8.59
N LYS A 257 -0.87 -10.59 -9.46
CA LYS A 257 -0.78 -11.60 -10.53
C LYS A 257 -1.18 -11.00 -11.87
N SER A 258 -0.94 -11.74 -12.96
CA SER A 258 -1.41 -11.36 -14.29
C SER A 258 -2.24 -12.47 -14.93
N SER A 259 -3.35 -12.12 -15.57
CA SER A 259 -4.19 -13.07 -16.31
C SER A 259 -4.95 -12.42 -17.48
N ASN A 260 -5.29 -13.22 -18.49
CA ASN A 260 -5.97 -12.78 -19.71
C ASN A 260 -7.50 -12.67 -19.52
N LEU A 261 -7.92 -12.06 -18.40
CA LEU A 261 -9.33 -11.86 -18.04
C LEU A 261 -9.98 -10.83 -18.98
N ALA A 262 -11.21 -11.09 -19.42
CA ALA A 262 -11.85 -10.30 -20.47
C ALA A 262 -11.99 -8.82 -20.11
N VAL A 263 -12.45 -8.51 -18.90
CA VAL A 263 -12.60 -7.13 -18.41
C VAL A 263 -11.27 -6.36 -18.35
N LEU A 264 -10.14 -7.05 -18.14
CA LEU A 264 -8.79 -6.46 -18.13
C LEU A 264 -8.17 -6.38 -19.53
N ARG A 265 -8.56 -7.29 -20.43
CA ARG A 265 -8.15 -7.26 -21.85
C ARG A 265 -8.83 -6.14 -22.62
N GLU A 266 -10.13 -5.93 -22.40
CA GLU A 266 -10.99 -5.09 -23.26
C GLU A 266 -11.18 -3.65 -22.75
N SER A 267 -10.64 -3.31 -21.58
CA SER A 267 -10.60 -1.96 -21.01
C SER A 267 -9.44 -1.11 -21.56
N ASN A 268 -9.69 0.18 -21.84
CA ASN A 268 -8.75 1.11 -22.46
C ASN A 268 -8.03 2.06 -21.46
N MET A 269 -8.29 1.88 -20.16
CA MET A 269 -7.67 2.60 -19.04
C MET A 269 -6.98 1.61 -18.09
N PRO A 270 -6.12 2.06 -17.17
CA PRO A 270 -5.57 1.23 -16.10
C PRO A 270 -6.63 0.37 -15.41
N SER A 271 -6.45 -0.94 -15.46
CA SER A 271 -7.48 -1.94 -15.14
C SER A 271 -6.97 -3.00 -14.18
N SER A 272 -7.74 -3.27 -13.12
CA SER A 272 -7.45 -4.28 -12.10
C SER A 272 -8.68 -5.14 -11.80
N LEU A 273 -8.47 -6.37 -11.34
CA LEU A 273 -9.52 -7.24 -10.76
C LEU A 273 -9.04 -7.73 -9.39
N PHE A 274 -9.91 -7.66 -8.39
CA PHE A 274 -9.57 -7.86 -6.97
C PHE A 274 -10.35 -9.04 -6.39
N GLU A 275 -9.62 -10.06 -5.90
CA GLU A 275 -10.17 -11.25 -5.26
C GLU A 275 -10.16 -11.08 -3.74
N SER A 276 -11.35 -10.92 -3.15
CA SER A 276 -11.49 -10.40 -1.78
C SER A 276 -11.24 -11.43 -0.65
N GLY A 277 -11.10 -12.70 -1.00
CA GLY A 277 -11.05 -13.86 -0.11
C GLY A 277 -11.65 -15.10 -0.79
N PHE A 278 -11.78 -16.23 -0.08
CA PHE A 278 -12.31 -17.48 -0.65
C PHE A 278 -13.70 -17.85 -0.10
N VAL A 279 -14.75 -17.88 -0.93
CA VAL A 279 -16.10 -18.24 -0.46
C VAL A 279 -16.27 -19.74 -0.14
N SER A 280 -15.41 -20.60 -0.70
CA SER A 280 -15.36 -22.04 -0.39
C SER A 280 -14.63 -22.39 0.92
N ASN A 281 -14.11 -21.39 1.64
CA ASN A 281 -13.47 -21.58 2.95
C ASN A 281 -14.38 -21.01 4.05
N LEU A 282 -14.76 -21.84 5.02
CA LEU A 282 -15.72 -21.45 6.06
C LEU A 282 -15.23 -20.28 6.95
N GLN A 283 -13.92 -20.14 7.18
CA GLN A 283 -13.37 -19.04 7.98
C GLN A 283 -13.35 -17.74 7.18
N GLU A 284 -13.01 -17.80 5.90
CA GLU A 284 -13.03 -16.64 5.00
C GLU A 284 -14.48 -16.20 4.73
N TYR A 285 -15.38 -17.12 4.36
CA TYR A 285 -16.80 -16.84 4.15
C TYR A 285 -17.45 -16.10 5.33
N ASN A 286 -17.16 -16.51 6.58
CA ASN A 286 -17.62 -15.82 7.79
C ASN A 286 -17.05 -14.40 7.98
N LYS A 287 -15.91 -14.07 7.36
CA LYS A 287 -15.40 -12.69 7.25
C LYS A 287 -16.07 -11.96 6.09
N LEU A 288 -16.23 -12.58 4.93
CA LEU A 288 -16.78 -11.96 3.73
C LEU A 288 -18.24 -11.51 3.91
N ILE A 289 -19.06 -12.27 4.65
CA ILE A 289 -20.42 -11.85 5.02
C ILE A 289 -20.46 -10.77 6.11
N ASN A 290 -19.34 -10.43 6.76
CA ASN A 290 -19.30 -9.51 7.90
C ASN A 290 -19.18 -8.04 7.43
N PRO A 291 -20.17 -7.18 7.71
CA PRO A 291 -20.19 -5.80 7.18
C PRO A 291 -18.98 -4.94 7.59
N ALA A 292 -18.31 -5.24 8.71
CA ALA A 292 -17.11 -4.51 9.15
C ALA A 292 -15.84 -4.98 8.43
N TYR A 293 -15.74 -6.26 8.08
CA TYR A 293 -14.64 -6.77 7.26
C TYR A 293 -14.79 -6.33 5.80
N GLN A 294 -16.01 -6.34 5.27
CA GLN A 294 -16.33 -5.70 3.98
C GLN A 294 -15.97 -4.21 3.96
N ASP A 295 -16.08 -3.50 5.09
CA ASP A 295 -15.69 -2.09 5.16
C ASP A 295 -14.15 -1.91 5.13
N LYS A 296 -13.40 -2.81 5.77
CA LYS A 296 -11.92 -2.89 5.66
C LYS A 296 -11.48 -3.17 4.21
N LEU A 297 -12.07 -4.17 3.56
CA LEU A 297 -11.85 -4.48 2.14
C LEU A 297 -12.11 -3.24 1.27
N ALA A 298 -13.29 -2.64 1.39
CA ALA A 298 -13.65 -1.46 0.62
C ALA A 298 -12.74 -0.25 0.89
N THR A 299 -12.26 -0.07 2.13
CA THR A 299 -11.31 0.99 2.47
C THR A 299 -9.96 0.74 1.79
N GLY A 300 -9.42 -0.48 1.82
CA GLY A 300 -8.16 -0.80 1.17
C GLY A 300 -8.20 -0.64 -0.36
N ILE A 301 -9.30 -1.04 -1.00
CA ILE A 301 -9.54 -0.80 -2.43
C ILE A 301 -9.55 0.71 -2.73
N VAL A 302 -10.27 1.51 -1.92
CA VAL A 302 -10.38 2.97 -2.09
C VAL A 302 -9.03 3.67 -1.89
N ASP A 303 -8.28 3.31 -0.86
CA ASP A 303 -6.98 3.90 -0.56
C ASP A 303 -5.96 3.56 -1.66
N GLY A 304 -5.99 2.34 -2.19
CA GLY A 304 -5.18 1.93 -3.35
C GLY A 304 -5.55 2.66 -4.63
N ILE A 305 -6.84 2.81 -4.94
CA ILE A 305 -7.34 3.60 -6.09
C ILE A 305 -6.90 5.05 -5.97
N GLU A 306 -7.12 5.69 -4.81
CA GLU A 306 -6.76 7.10 -4.58
C GLU A 306 -5.24 7.32 -4.69
N ARG A 307 -4.44 6.40 -4.14
CA ARG A 307 -2.97 6.40 -4.23
C ARG A 307 -2.48 6.26 -5.67
N TYR A 308 -3.08 5.38 -6.47
CA TYR A 308 -2.74 5.27 -7.89
C TYR A 308 -3.10 6.54 -8.65
N LEU A 309 -4.34 7.05 -8.49
CA LEU A 309 -4.84 8.25 -9.17
C LEU A 309 -3.93 9.46 -8.90
N LYS A 310 -3.65 9.78 -7.63
CA LYS A 310 -2.80 10.92 -7.23
C LYS A 310 -1.35 10.86 -7.74
N ASN A 311 -0.85 9.67 -8.07
CA ASN A 311 0.51 9.48 -8.57
C ASN A 311 0.61 9.40 -10.10
N ASN A 312 -0.46 9.01 -10.80
CA ASN A 312 -0.40 8.64 -12.22
C ASN A 312 -1.34 9.45 -13.13
N ILE A 313 -2.33 10.18 -12.58
CA ILE A 313 -3.34 10.91 -13.36
C ILE A 313 -3.30 12.40 -13.00
N GLN A 314 -2.89 13.24 -13.95
CA GLN A 314 -2.88 14.70 -13.78
C GLN A 314 -4.24 15.29 -14.14
N LEU A 315 -4.75 16.16 -13.27
CA LEU A 315 -6.02 16.88 -13.42
C LEU A 315 -5.75 18.37 -13.70
N ASP A 316 -6.59 19.00 -14.53
CA ASP A 316 -6.49 20.43 -14.84
C ASP A 316 -6.53 21.28 -13.56
N GLY A 317 -5.57 22.20 -13.45
CA GLY A 317 -5.42 23.09 -12.29
C GLY A 317 -4.80 22.46 -11.04
N GLN A 318 -4.40 21.18 -11.07
CA GLN A 318 -3.73 20.50 -9.95
C GLN A 318 -2.32 20.01 -10.32
N ASP A 319 -1.45 20.94 -10.69
CA ASP A 319 -0.01 20.74 -10.51
C ASP A 319 0.29 20.68 -9.01
N LEU A 320 0.98 19.63 -8.55
CA LEU A 320 1.54 19.60 -7.20
C LEU A 320 2.45 20.84 -6.99
N PRO A 321 2.37 21.52 -5.84
CA PRO A 321 3.14 22.73 -5.59
C PRO A 321 4.63 22.42 -5.61
N VAL A 322 5.42 23.32 -6.20
CA VAL A 322 6.89 23.19 -6.24
C VAL A 322 7.43 23.59 -4.88
N ILE A 323 7.76 22.59 -4.06
CA ILE A 323 8.27 22.76 -2.69
C ILE A 323 9.75 23.14 -2.66
N ASN A 324 10.49 22.85 -3.74
CA ASN A 324 11.90 23.19 -3.94
C ASN A 324 12.23 23.19 -5.44
N THR A 325 13.35 23.82 -5.82
CA THR A 325 13.97 23.63 -7.14
C THR A 325 15.40 23.12 -6.95
N GLY A 326 16.01 22.56 -7.98
CA GLY A 326 17.39 22.09 -7.88
C GLY A 326 18.06 21.80 -9.23
N VAL A 327 19.36 21.54 -9.17
CA VAL A 327 20.24 21.24 -10.30
C VAL A 327 20.80 19.84 -10.15
N VAL A 328 20.72 19.04 -11.22
CA VAL A 328 21.30 17.70 -11.32
C VAL A 328 22.83 17.80 -11.32
N THR A 329 23.51 17.04 -10.45
CA THR A 329 24.97 17.11 -10.24
C THR A 329 25.76 15.96 -10.89
N THR A 330 25.10 15.11 -11.69
CA THR A 330 25.73 13.99 -12.41
C THR A 330 25.11 13.78 -13.78
N ASP A 331 25.90 13.31 -14.73
CA ASP A 331 25.37 12.79 -15.99
C ASP A 331 24.72 11.41 -15.80
N GLY A 332 23.71 11.10 -16.61
CA GLY A 332 23.02 9.81 -16.60
C GLY A 332 22.12 9.55 -15.39
N LEU A 333 21.66 10.59 -14.69
CA LEU A 333 20.76 10.43 -13.54
C LEU A 333 19.43 9.80 -13.98
N ASN A 334 19.18 8.56 -13.55
CA ASN A 334 17.94 7.84 -13.84
C ASN A 334 16.73 8.48 -13.17
N VAL A 335 15.72 8.84 -13.96
CA VAL A 335 14.37 9.19 -13.52
C VAL A 335 13.52 7.91 -13.54
N ARG A 336 12.84 7.61 -12.44
CA ARG A 336 12.09 6.35 -12.24
C ARG A 336 10.60 6.59 -12.00
N SER A 337 9.80 5.55 -12.19
CA SER A 337 8.34 5.59 -11.92
C SER A 337 7.99 5.53 -10.42
N GLY A 338 8.95 5.30 -9.52
CA GLY A 338 8.71 5.23 -8.07
C GLY A 338 9.98 5.37 -7.23
N VAL A 339 9.78 5.41 -5.91
CA VAL A 339 10.82 5.61 -4.88
C VAL A 339 11.65 4.33 -4.71
N GLY A 340 12.79 4.23 -5.39
CA GLY A 340 13.73 3.12 -5.21
C GLY A 340 14.41 2.65 -6.51
N THR A 341 15.50 1.89 -6.38
CA THR A 341 16.27 1.37 -7.52
C THR A 341 15.61 0.19 -8.25
N SER A 342 14.59 -0.42 -7.65
CA SER A 342 13.74 -1.47 -8.23
C SER A 342 12.73 -0.94 -9.25
N TYR A 343 12.29 0.32 -9.14
CA TYR A 343 11.29 0.90 -10.03
C TYR A 343 11.84 1.15 -11.45
N PRO A 344 11.07 0.85 -12.52
CA PRO A 344 11.48 1.10 -13.90
C PRO A 344 12.01 2.52 -14.16
N VAL A 345 13.03 2.61 -15.02
CA VAL A 345 13.58 3.88 -15.51
C VAL A 345 12.68 4.41 -16.63
N ILE A 346 12.13 5.61 -16.43
CA ILE A 346 11.27 6.32 -17.41
C ILE A 346 12.02 7.40 -18.19
N GLY A 347 13.30 7.60 -17.88
CA GLY A 347 14.21 8.44 -18.63
C GLY A 347 15.45 8.80 -17.83
N THR A 348 16.26 9.72 -18.35
CA THR A 348 17.45 10.24 -17.69
C THR A 348 17.46 11.77 -17.67
N LEU A 349 18.33 12.32 -16.83
CA LEU A 349 18.77 13.71 -16.81
C LEU A 349 20.31 13.76 -16.88
N SER A 350 20.84 14.91 -17.31
CA SER A 350 22.28 15.19 -17.40
C SER A 350 22.71 16.25 -16.38
N ASN A 351 24.01 16.39 -16.16
CA ASN A 351 24.57 17.41 -15.27
C ASN A 351 24.10 18.82 -15.67
N GLY A 352 23.83 19.68 -14.70
CA GLY A 352 23.31 21.03 -14.92
C GLY A 352 21.82 21.12 -15.32
N ASN A 353 21.10 20.00 -15.48
CA ASN A 353 19.65 20.04 -15.72
C ASN A 353 18.93 20.55 -14.47
N LYS A 354 18.02 21.53 -14.63
CA LYS A 354 17.14 21.99 -13.54
C LYS A 354 15.92 21.08 -13.38
N VAL A 355 15.44 20.96 -12.15
CA VAL A 355 14.24 20.20 -11.77
C VAL A 355 13.37 20.99 -10.79
N ASP A 356 12.05 20.98 -11.02
CA ASP A 356 11.04 21.39 -10.05
C ASP A 356 10.71 20.20 -9.15
N ILE A 357 10.93 20.33 -7.84
CA ILE A 357 10.68 19.27 -6.84
C ILE A 357 9.34 19.56 -6.17
N VAL A 358 8.45 18.57 -6.14
CA VAL A 358 7.09 18.70 -5.58
C VAL A 358 6.84 17.85 -4.33
N GLU A 359 7.67 16.84 -4.09
CA GLU A 359 7.57 15.92 -2.95
C GLU A 359 8.95 15.30 -2.68
N THR A 360 9.24 14.91 -1.44
CA THR A 360 10.50 14.27 -1.06
C THR A 360 10.25 13.19 -0.01
N ILE A 361 10.63 11.95 -0.34
CA ILE A 361 10.41 10.74 0.46
C ILE A 361 11.72 9.95 0.46
N ASP A 362 12.22 9.61 1.65
CA ASP A 362 13.34 8.66 1.87
C ASP A 362 14.58 8.87 0.98
N GLY A 363 14.97 10.14 0.79
CA GLY A 363 16.14 10.51 -0.02
C GLY A 363 15.90 10.51 -1.54
N TRP A 364 14.64 10.40 -1.98
CA TRP A 364 14.20 10.59 -3.36
C TRP A 364 13.35 11.86 -3.49
N HIS A 365 13.58 12.62 -4.56
CA HIS A 365 12.74 13.75 -4.94
C HIS A 365 11.79 13.32 -6.05
N LYS A 366 10.50 13.64 -5.89
CA LYS A 366 9.53 13.63 -6.98
C LYS A 366 9.66 14.95 -7.72
N ILE A 367 9.98 14.86 -9.00
CA ILE A 367 10.24 16.00 -9.87
C ILE A 367 9.17 16.11 -10.95
N LYS A 368 8.87 17.32 -11.42
CA LYS A 368 8.17 17.50 -12.69
C LYS A 368 9.08 17.02 -13.82
N TYR A 369 8.59 16.10 -14.65
CA TYR A 369 9.36 15.50 -15.74
C TYR A 369 8.48 15.30 -16.98
N LYS A 370 8.84 15.95 -18.10
CA LYS A 370 8.20 15.79 -19.42
C LYS A 370 6.66 15.97 -19.45
N GLY A 371 6.11 16.81 -18.57
CA GLY A 371 4.66 17.02 -18.47
C GLY A 371 3.92 15.95 -17.66
N SER A 372 4.62 15.30 -16.73
CA SER A 372 4.09 14.46 -15.66
C SER A 372 5.11 14.47 -14.50
N TYR A 373 5.18 13.40 -13.69
CA TYR A 373 6.13 13.27 -12.58
C TYR A 373 7.10 12.10 -12.77
N GLY A 374 8.23 12.16 -12.07
CA GLY A 374 9.17 11.06 -11.92
C GLY A 374 10.02 11.20 -10.67
N TYR A 375 10.66 10.12 -10.24
CA TYR A 375 11.47 10.08 -9.02
C TYR A 375 12.97 10.00 -9.34
N VAL A 376 13.76 10.85 -8.68
CA VAL A 376 15.23 10.86 -8.76
C VAL A 376 15.84 10.77 -7.37
N SER A 377 17.01 10.15 -7.24
CA SER A 377 17.71 10.10 -5.95
C SER A 377 18.31 11.49 -5.63
N GLY A 378 17.93 12.05 -4.49
CA GLY A 378 18.32 13.40 -4.05
C GLY A 378 19.82 13.55 -3.79
N LYS A 379 20.55 12.44 -3.62
CA LYS A 379 22.02 12.41 -3.61
C LYS A 379 22.65 13.12 -4.83
N TYR A 380 21.94 13.15 -5.96
CA TYR A 380 22.41 13.72 -7.22
C TYR A 380 21.69 15.01 -7.62
N ILE A 381 20.98 15.66 -6.69
CA ILE A 381 20.32 16.95 -6.87
C ILE A 381 20.89 17.94 -5.84
N GLN A 382 21.48 19.03 -6.31
CA GLN A 382 21.78 20.19 -5.48
C GLN A 382 20.53 21.08 -5.44
N ILE A 383 19.93 21.25 -4.27
CA ILE A 383 18.77 22.15 -4.08
C ILE A 383 19.22 23.60 -4.33
N ASP A 384 18.50 24.32 -5.19
CA ASP A 384 18.68 25.76 -5.38
C ASP A 384 18.27 26.46 -4.08
N SER A 385 19.18 27.20 -3.46
CA SER A 385 19.15 27.55 -2.02
C SER A 385 18.06 28.54 -1.57
N ASN A 386 17.05 28.79 -2.40
CA ASN A 386 15.92 29.68 -2.12
C ASN A 386 14.74 28.93 -1.51
N THR A 387 14.91 28.42 -0.28
CA THR A 387 13.77 28.02 0.56
C THR A 387 13.05 29.27 1.09
N THR A 388 12.36 29.99 0.20
CA THR A 388 11.65 31.23 0.52
C THR A 388 10.26 30.94 1.06
N PHE A 389 10.15 30.78 2.38
CA PHE A 389 8.85 30.81 3.05
C PHE A 389 8.32 32.25 3.11
N ASN A 390 7.06 32.45 2.78
CA ASN A 390 6.44 33.77 2.59
C ASN A 390 6.02 34.48 3.90
N ASP A 391 6.21 33.84 5.05
CA ASP A 391 5.76 34.26 6.38
C ASP A 391 6.90 34.39 7.41
N ILE A 392 8.16 34.27 6.99
CA ILE A 392 9.34 34.37 7.90
C ILE A 392 10.15 35.65 7.72
N ASP A 393 9.73 36.59 6.87
CA ASP A 393 10.42 37.87 6.71
C ASP A 393 10.27 38.74 7.96
N GLY A 394 11.40 39.20 8.50
CA GLY A 394 11.48 39.85 9.80
C GLY A 394 11.39 38.92 11.01
N HIS A 395 11.07 37.63 10.82
CA HIS A 395 10.93 36.68 11.93
C HIS A 395 12.29 36.29 12.53
N TRP A 396 12.42 36.33 13.86
CA TRP A 396 13.69 36.13 14.59
C TRP A 396 14.36 34.78 14.29
N ALA A 397 13.58 33.72 14.08
CA ALA A 397 14.08 32.38 13.77
C ALA A 397 14.44 32.15 12.28
N LYS A 398 14.30 33.16 11.39
CA LYS A 398 14.42 33.01 9.92
C LYS A 398 15.63 32.17 9.47
N ASN A 399 16.79 32.43 10.04
CA ASN A 399 18.03 31.72 9.65
C ASN A 399 18.00 30.23 10.04
N ALA A 400 17.53 29.90 11.26
CA ALA A 400 17.39 28.51 11.71
C ALA A 400 16.32 27.74 10.93
N ILE A 401 15.22 28.43 10.57
CA ILE A 401 14.15 27.88 9.71
C ILE A 401 14.70 27.51 8.33
N ILE A 402 15.40 28.43 7.67
CA ILE A 402 16.00 28.21 6.33
C ILE A 402 17.03 27.08 6.40
N ASP A 403 17.88 27.05 7.43
CA ASP A 403 18.90 26.01 7.63
C ASP A 403 18.27 24.61 7.79
N PHE A 404 17.28 24.46 8.68
CA PHE A 404 16.62 23.17 8.93
C PHE A 404 15.79 22.69 7.74
N ALA A 405 15.17 23.59 6.99
CA ALA A 405 14.42 23.23 5.80
C ALA A 405 15.33 22.88 4.61
N THR A 406 16.43 23.62 4.41
CA THR A 406 17.43 23.32 3.36
C THR A 406 18.15 21.99 3.62
N LYS A 407 18.32 21.61 4.89
CA LYS A 407 18.83 20.28 5.31
C LYS A 407 17.77 19.18 5.31
N GLY A 408 16.51 19.47 4.96
CA GLY A 408 15.42 18.49 4.90
C GLY A 408 14.97 17.95 6.27
N TYR A 409 15.36 18.58 7.37
CA TYR A 409 15.00 18.19 8.73
C TYR A 409 13.51 18.47 9.03
N ILE A 410 12.99 19.57 8.50
CA ILE A 410 11.59 19.99 8.58
C ILE A 410 11.12 20.51 7.22
N ASN A 411 9.81 20.47 6.97
CA ASN A 411 9.19 21.10 5.80
C ASN A 411 8.30 22.27 6.24
N GLY A 412 8.07 23.23 5.33
CA GLY A 412 6.92 24.13 5.40
C GLY A 412 5.63 23.46 4.90
N TYR A 413 4.60 24.26 4.71
CA TYR A 413 3.29 23.83 4.23
C TYR A 413 3.15 24.08 2.71
N GLY A 414 2.24 23.37 2.05
CA GLY A 414 2.01 23.45 0.60
C GLY A 414 1.45 24.80 0.08
N ASP A 415 1.18 25.74 0.99
CA ASP A 415 0.78 27.13 0.73
C ASP A 415 1.98 28.11 0.69
N GLY A 416 3.21 27.60 0.82
CA GLY A 416 4.46 28.37 0.81
C GLY A 416 4.85 28.98 2.16
N THR A 417 4.10 28.71 3.22
CA THR A 417 4.39 29.20 4.58
C THR A 417 5.23 28.20 5.39
N PHE A 418 5.89 28.67 6.46
CA PHE A 418 6.49 27.83 7.49
C PHE A 418 5.64 27.71 8.77
N LYS A 419 4.78 28.70 9.04
CA LYS A 419 3.97 28.92 10.25
C LYS A 419 4.83 28.88 11.52
N PRO A 420 5.77 29.84 11.69
CA PRO A 420 6.79 29.80 12.74
C PRO A 420 6.22 29.74 14.17
N ASP A 421 5.16 30.51 14.43
CA ASP A 421 4.54 30.63 15.76
C ASP A 421 3.52 29.53 16.09
N ASN A 422 3.18 28.65 15.13
CA ASN A 422 2.34 27.50 15.43
C ASN A 422 3.05 26.57 16.42
N SER A 423 2.32 26.10 17.43
CA SER A 423 2.76 25.01 18.30
C SER A 423 3.03 23.73 17.50
N ILE A 424 3.90 22.86 18.04
CA ILE A 424 4.28 21.60 17.41
C ILE A 424 3.87 20.37 18.25
N THR A 425 3.43 19.30 17.57
CA THR A 425 3.10 18.02 18.21
C THR A 425 4.33 17.27 18.72
N ARG A 426 4.15 16.39 19.70
CA ARG A 426 5.21 15.48 20.20
C ARG A 426 5.74 14.55 19.10
N ALA A 427 4.87 14.09 18.20
CA ALA A 427 5.24 13.29 17.05
C ALA A 427 6.13 14.05 16.04
N GLU A 428 5.73 15.26 15.62
CA GLU A 428 6.54 16.10 14.72
C GLU A 428 7.89 16.45 15.35
N PHE A 429 7.89 16.78 16.65
CA PHE A 429 9.10 17.10 17.40
C PHE A 429 10.14 15.97 17.34
N VAL A 430 9.72 14.73 17.64
CA VAL A 430 10.60 13.55 17.57
C VAL A 430 11.11 13.30 16.15
N LYS A 431 10.27 13.48 15.13
CA LYS A 431 10.67 13.31 13.71
C LYS A 431 11.74 14.32 13.26
N ILE A 432 11.63 15.57 13.69
CA ILE A 432 12.63 16.61 13.39
C ILE A 432 13.93 16.32 14.14
N LEU A 433 13.86 15.88 15.41
CA LEU A 433 15.04 15.50 16.19
C LEU A 433 15.76 14.28 15.56
N ASN A 434 15.04 13.23 15.18
CA ASN A 434 15.59 12.07 14.47
C ASN A 434 16.40 12.49 13.25
N LYS A 435 15.79 13.27 12.36
CA LYS A 435 16.43 13.78 11.14
C LYS A 435 17.63 14.70 11.45
N ALA A 436 17.49 15.60 12.43
CA ALA A 436 18.55 16.54 12.78
C ALA A 436 19.78 15.84 13.36
N PHE A 437 19.62 14.77 14.16
CA PHE A 437 20.72 14.10 14.86
C PHE A 437 21.13 12.75 14.25
N GLY A 438 20.46 12.28 13.19
CA GLY A 438 20.83 11.09 12.43
C GLY A 438 20.33 9.77 13.02
N TYR A 439 19.38 9.82 13.96
CA TYR A 439 18.78 8.63 14.54
C TYR A 439 17.93 7.89 13.50
N THR A 440 18.24 6.62 13.28
CA THR A 440 17.68 5.79 12.18
C THR A 440 17.37 4.34 12.57
N ASN A 441 17.88 3.86 13.71
CA ASN A 441 17.68 2.48 14.15
C ASN A 441 16.28 2.29 14.74
N VAL A 442 15.33 1.80 13.94
CA VAL A 442 13.97 1.46 14.38
C VAL A 442 14.02 0.30 15.38
N GLY A 443 13.57 0.52 16.61
CA GLY A 443 13.39 -0.54 17.61
C GLY A 443 11.94 -0.99 17.71
N LYS A 444 11.43 -1.11 18.95
CA LYS A 444 10.02 -1.37 19.25
C LYS A 444 9.55 -0.46 20.37
N GLU A 445 8.29 -0.05 20.29
CA GLU A 445 7.55 0.58 21.37
C GLU A 445 6.38 -0.31 21.80
N ASN A 446 5.59 0.09 22.81
CA ASN A 446 4.43 -0.66 23.32
C ASN A 446 3.33 0.30 23.85
N PHE A 447 3.25 1.53 23.36
CA PHE A 447 2.28 2.52 23.82
C PHE A 447 0.87 2.18 23.33
N SER A 448 -0.15 2.47 24.15
CA SER A 448 -1.55 2.11 23.85
C SER A 448 -2.25 3.03 22.84
N ASP A 449 -1.59 4.12 22.43
CA ASP A 449 -2.10 5.17 21.54
C ASP A 449 -1.20 5.43 20.31
N VAL A 450 -0.36 4.45 19.94
CA VAL A 450 0.54 4.49 18.79
C VAL A 450 0.32 3.25 17.93
N ASN A 451 -0.07 3.42 16.66
CA ASN A 451 -0.37 2.31 15.75
C ASN A 451 0.76 2.13 14.71
N PRO A 452 1.12 0.89 14.33
CA PRO A 452 2.10 0.62 13.25
C PRO A 452 1.81 1.26 11.89
N SER A 453 0.59 1.75 11.67
CA SER A 453 0.14 2.47 10.47
C SER A 453 0.39 3.98 10.51
N ASP A 454 0.66 4.56 11.68
CA ASP A 454 0.71 6.01 11.84
C ASP A 454 2.00 6.61 11.27
N TRP A 455 1.93 7.81 10.68
CA TRP A 455 3.05 8.43 9.96
C TRP A 455 4.29 8.71 10.84
N TYR A 456 4.10 8.70 12.16
CA TYR A 456 5.11 8.88 13.20
C TYR A 456 5.62 7.57 13.83
N TYR A 457 5.05 6.40 13.48
CA TYR A 457 5.35 5.13 14.16
C TYR A 457 6.84 4.83 14.23
N ASN A 458 7.51 4.81 13.07
CA ASN A 458 8.94 4.55 12.97
C ASN A 458 9.76 5.61 13.71
N ASP A 459 9.34 6.88 13.69
CA ASP A 459 10.03 7.96 14.39
C ASP A 459 9.99 7.78 15.92
N ILE A 460 8.85 7.33 16.47
CA ILE A 460 8.69 6.97 17.88
C ILE A 460 9.53 5.73 18.23
N CYS A 461 9.45 4.67 17.41
CA CYS A 461 10.26 3.46 17.57
C CYS A 461 11.77 3.74 17.56
N ILE A 462 12.23 4.70 16.76
CA ILE A 462 13.63 5.15 16.76
C ILE A 462 13.96 5.88 18.08
N GLY A 463 13.12 6.81 18.53
CA GLY A 463 13.37 7.59 19.75
C GLY A 463 13.36 6.75 21.03
N VAL A 464 12.49 5.74 21.12
CA VAL A 464 12.47 4.74 22.20
C VAL A 464 13.73 3.89 22.17
N ASN A 465 14.16 3.42 20.99
CA ASN A 465 15.37 2.62 20.82
C ASN A 465 16.67 3.40 21.12
N ALA A 466 16.67 4.71 20.84
CA ALA A 466 17.73 5.64 21.23
C ALA A 466 17.69 6.02 22.73
N GLY A 467 16.66 5.58 23.47
CA GLY A 467 16.53 5.76 24.92
C GLY A 467 16.14 7.16 25.40
N TYR A 468 15.92 8.12 24.49
CA TYR A 468 15.68 9.52 24.87
C TYR A 468 14.21 9.87 25.17
N ILE A 469 13.26 8.99 24.82
CA ILE A 469 11.84 9.19 25.08
C ILE A 469 11.16 7.88 25.47
N ASN A 470 10.36 7.91 26.54
CA ASN A 470 9.76 6.73 27.19
C ASN A 470 8.24 6.89 27.43
N GLY A 471 7.58 7.81 26.72
CA GLY A 471 6.14 8.09 26.88
C GLY A 471 5.76 8.72 28.24
N TYR A 472 4.56 8.40 28.70
CA TYR A 472 3.97 8.80 29.99
C TYR A 472 3.65 7.57 30.87
N GLU A 473 3.40 7.83 32.16
CA GLU A 473 3.12 6.79 33.18
C GLU A 473 1.85 5.96 32.91
N ASP A 474 0.93 6.46 32.09
CA ASP A 474 -0.30 5.78 31.65
C ASP A 474 -0.09 4.87 30.41
N ASN A 475 1.17 4.56 30.07
CA ASN A 475 1.58 3.78 28.90
C ASN A 475 1.12 4.39 27.55
N THR A 476 1.08 5.72 27.46
CA THR A 476 0.80 6.44 26.21
C THR A 476 2.00 7.29 25.76
N PHE A 477 2.03 7.65 24.48
CA PHE A 477 2.97 8.61 23.92
C PHE A 477 2.36 10.00 23.75
N LYS A 478 1.04 10.08 23.52
CA LYS A 478 0.22 11.26 23.17
C LYS A 478 0.78 11.99 21.94
N PRO A 479 0.82 11.34 20.76
CA PRO A 479 1.57 11.82 19.60
C PRO A 479 1.10 13.18 19.09
N ASP A 480 -0.21 13.38 18.94
CA ASP A 480 -0.82 14.62 18.46
C ASP A 480 -0.98 15.71 19.54
N LYS A 481 -0.60 15.40 20.80
CA LYS A 481 -0.54 16.42 21.86
C LYS A 481 0.60 17.39 21.54
N GLN A 482 0.32 18.68 21.68
CA GLN A 482 1.34 19.72 21.61
C GLN A 482 2.39 19.51 22.73
N ILE A 483 3.67 19.64 22.38
CA ILE A 483 4.77 19.41 23.32
C ILE A 483 5.02 20.64 24.18
N THR A 484 5.11 20.47 25.51
CA THR A 484 5.49 21.59 26.39
C THR A 484 7.00 21.81 26.37
N ARG A 485 7.44 23.03 26.69
CA ARG A 485 8.86 23.38 26.70
C ARG A 485 9.67 22.54 27.70
N GLU A 486 9.11 22.22 28.86
CA GLU A 486 9.75 21.31 29.84
C GLU A 486 9.85 19.84 29.36
N GLU A 487 8.86 19.34 28.60
CA GLU A 487 8.91 18.01 27.97
C GLU A 487 10.01 17.96 26.89
N ALA A 488 10.05 18.97 26.02
CA ALA A 488 11.06 19.11 24.98
C ALA A 488 12.48 19.18 25.57
N SER A 489 12.69 19.95 26.64
CA SER A 489 14.00 20.05 27.30
C SER A 489 14.52 18.69 27.80
N LYS A 490 13.67 17.88 28.42
CA LYS A 490 14.03 16.52 28.85
C LYS A 490 14.45 15.63 27.68
N ILE A 491 13.71 15.69 26.57
CA ILE A 491 14.00 14.88 25.40
C ILE A 491 15.34 15.27 24.78
N ILE A 492 15.60 16.57 24.56
CA ILE A 492 16.84 17.05 23.95
C ILE A 492 18.05 16.75 24.84
N ALA A 493 17.99 17.10 26.13
CA ALA A 493 19.10 16.86 27.05
C ALA A 493 19.43 15.36 27.19
N THR A 494 18.41 14.49 27.16
CA THR A 494 18.63 13.03 27.16
C THR A 494 19.21 12.53 25.83
N ALA A 495 18.68 12.99 24.69
CA ALA A 495 19.16 12.63 23.34
C ALA A 495 20.60 13.10 23.04
N LEU A 496 21.15 13.99 23.87
CA LEU A 496 22.51 14.53 23.78
C LEU A 496 23.38 14.15 24.99
N ASN A 497 22.85 13.38 25.95
CA ASN A 497 23.52 13.00 27.20
C ASN A 497 24.10 14.20 28.00
N LEU A 498 23.39 15.33 27.96
CA LEU A 498 23.80 16.58 28.61
C LEU A 498 23.44 16.56 30.10
N LYS A 499 24.22 17.33 30.89
CA LYS A 499 24.05 17.51 32.33
C LYS A 499 24.35 18.98 32.66
N GLY A 500 23.53 19.58 33.51
CA GLY A 500 23.80 20.91 34.06
C GLY A 500 24.56 20.84 35.38
N ASP A 501 24.94 22.01 35.90
CA ASP A 501 25.66 22.14 37.17
C ASP A 501 24.75 22.28 38.41
N GLY A 502 23.45 22.50 38.19
CA GLY A 502 22.41 22.70 39.21
C GLY A 502 21.90 24.14 39.37
N ASN A 503 22.47 25.12 38.67
CA ASN A 503 22.21 26.55 38.86
C ASN A 503 21.17 27.15 37.88
N LEU A 504 19.91 26.72 37.98
CA LEU A 504 18.84 27.12 37.08
C LEU A 504 18.33 28.57 37.28
N ASN A 505 18.88 29.52 36.51
CA ASN A 505 18.74 30.98 36.73
C ASN A 505 17.50 31.69 36.12
N PHE A 506 16.38 30.99 35.88
CA PHE A 506 15.15 31.61 35.36
C PHE A 506 14.24 32.17 36.47
N LYS A 507 13.52 33.27 36.20
CA LYS A 507 12.63 33.93 37.19
C LYS A 507 11.45 33.05 37.64
N ASP A 508 10.99 32.19 36.76
CA ASP A 508 9.90 31.22 36.90
C ASP A 508 10.45 29.79 37.13
N SER A 509 11.70 29.64 37.57
CA SER A 509 12.31 28.35 37.92
C SER A 509 11.55 27.57 39.00
N SER A 510 10.70 28.23 39.78
CA SER A 510 9.74 27.62 40.70
C SER A 510 8.59 26.86 40.01
N GLU A 511 8.16 27.29 38.83
CA GLU A 511 7.08 26.66 38.04
C GLU A 511 7.56 25.42 37.28
N ILE A 512 8.87 25.30 37.04
CA ILE A 512 9.46 24.17 36.32
C ILE A 512 9.27 22.89 37.14
N SER A 513 8.69 21.85 36.52
CA SER A 513 8.46 20.58 37.20
C SER A 513 9.75 20.02 37.80
N ASN A 514 9.70 19.46 39.00
CA ASN A 514 10.92 18.96 39.67
C ASN A 514 11.64 17.85 38.89
N TRP A 515 10.91 17.06 38.07
CA TRP A 515 11.51 16.09 37.15
C TRP A 515 12.18 16.75 35.93
N ALA A 516 11.78 17.96 35.54
CA ALA A 516 12.28 18.66 34.36
C ALA A 516 13.51 19.52 34.66
N LYS A 517 13.63 20.06 35.89
CA LYS A 517 14.69 20.99 36.30
C LYS A 517 16.10 20.59 35.82
N PRO A 518 16.62 19.36 36.07
CA PRO A 518 17.99 18.99 35.66
C PRO A 518 18.22 19.00 34.15
N TYR A 519 17.17 18.90 33.35
CA TYR A 519 17.25 18.92 31.89
C TYR A 519 17.13 20.34 31.32
N VAL A 520 16.32 21.21 31.93
CA VAL A 520 16.28 22.63 31.56
C VAL A 520 17.61 23.30 31.91
N ASP A 521 18.16 22.97 33.08
CA ASP A 521 19.49 23.32 33.58
C ASP A 521 20.58 22.91 32.57
N ALA A 522 20.63 21.63 32.19
CA ALA A 522 21.56 21.12 31.17
C ALA A 522 21.51 21.86 29.82
N LEU A 523 20.34 22.33 29.38
CA LEU A 523 20.21 23.10 28.13
C LEU A 523 20.51 24.59 28.29
N SER A 524 20.38 25.13 29.51
CA SER A 524 20.78 26.50 29.85
C SER A 524 22.31 26.61 29.83
N ASP A 525 23.00 25.72 30.54
CA ASP A 525 24.47 25.75 30.68
C ASP A 525 25.18 25.55 29.33
N ASN A 526 24.60 24.73 28.46
CA ASN A 526 25.10 24.49 27.11
C ASN A 526 24.62 25.55 26.09
N ASN A 527 24.00 26.65 26.53
CA ASN A 527 23.52 27.77 25.69
C ASN A 527 22.51 27.37 24.60
N ILE A 528 21.83 26.23 24.79
CA ILE A 528 20.81 25.70 23.87
C ILE A 528 19.46 26.40 24.12
N ILE A 529 19.09 26.64 25.38
CA ILE A 529 17.89 27.38 25.78
C ILE A 529 18.25 28.54 26.72
N ASN A 530 17.99 29.77 26.28
CA ASN A 530 18.33 30.99 27.03
C ASN A 530 17.07 31.69 27.60
N GLY A 531 15.92 31.01 27.66
CA GLY A 531 14.63 31.59 28.05
C GLY A 531 14.06 32.58 27.03
N TYR A 532 13.21 33.50 27.51
CA TYR A 532 12.70 34.67 26.80
C TYR A 532 13.37 35.96 27.31
N GLU A 533 13.17 37.09 26.61
CA GLU A 533 13.77 38.40 26.92
C GLU A 533 13.48 38.92 28.35
N ASP A 534 12.40 38.46 28.97
CA ASP A 534 12.03 38.78 30.35
C ASP A 534 12.74 37.90 31.41
N ASN A 535 13.63 36.99 31.00
CA ASN A 535 14.29 35.96 31.80
C ASN A 535 13.32 34.92 32.42
N THR A 536 12.25 34.57 31.68
CA THR A 536 11.40 33.39 31.98
C THR A 536 11.72 32.21 31.06
N PHE A 537 11.45 30.99 31.51
CA PHE A 537 11.52 29.77 30.70
C PHE A 537 10.15 29.34 30.13
N ARG A 538 9.06 29.62 30.86
CA ARG A 538 7.65 29.28 30.62
C ARG A 538 7.45 27.77 30.40
N PRO A 539 7.63 26.93 31.44
CA PRO A 539 7.75 25.47 31.31
C PRO A 539 6.55 24.78 30.65
N HIS A 540 5.34 25.22 30.99
CA HIS A 540 4.09 24.62 30.54
C HIS A 540 3.58 25.18 29.21
N ASN A 541 4.24 26.20 28.62
CA ASN A 541 3.89 26.67 27.28
C ASN A 541 4.19 25.59 26.24
N ASN A 542 3.33 25.47 25.24
CA ASN A 542 3.58 24.64 24.07
C ASN A 542 4.73 25.25 23.23
N MET A 543 5.69 24.43 22.83
CA MET A 543 6.81 24.87 22.00
C MET A 543 6.35 25.18 20.57
N THR A 544 6.83 26.27 19.98
CA THR A 544 6.53 26.62 18.58
C THR A 544 7.47 25.94 17.59
N ARG A 545 7.09 25.88 16.31
CA ARG A 545 7.93 25.39 15.20
C ARG A 545 9.24 26.19 15.10
N ALA A 546 9.20 27.50 15.30
CA ALA A 546 10.38 28.38 15.33
C ALA A 546 11.29 28.14 16.54
N GLU A 547 10.72 27.92 17.73
CA GLU A 547 11.47 27.55 18.93
C GLU A 547 12.20 26.22 18.73
N ASN A 548 11.48 25.20 18.25
CA ASN A 548 12.04 23.88 17.99
C ASN A 548 13.28 23.94 17.07
N VAL A 549 13.15 24.51 15.86
CA VAL A 549 14.30 24.56 14.93
C VAL A 549 15.45 25.41 15.45
N THR A 550 15.19 26.46 16.23
CA THR A 550 16.28 27.29 16.79
C THR A 550 17.01 26.57 17.92
N ILE A 551 16.29 25.88 18.79
CA ILE A 551 16.86 25.12 19.91
C ILE A 551 17.66 23.92 19.37
N LEU A 552 17.10 23.16 18.43
CA LEU A 552 17.82 22.05 17.79
C LEU A 552 18.99 22.54 16.89
N SER A 553 18.92 23.74 16.34
CA SER A 553 20.05 24.35 15.60
C SER A 553 21.21 24.68 16.53
N ARG A 554 20.97 25.31 17.68
CA ARG A 554 22.00 25.54 18.71
C ARG A 554 22.59 24.22 19.20
N ALA A 555 21.76 23.22 19.43
CA ALA A 555 22.17 21.89 19.88
C ALA A 555 23.04 21.08 18.88
N LYS A 556 23.34 21.63 17.69
CA LYS A 556 24.27 21.05 16.70
C LYS A 556 25.60 21.82 16.58
N HIS A 557 25.84 22.83 17.41
CA HIS A 557 26.96 23.78 17.29
C HIS A 557 27.65 24.04 18.63
#